data_AF-A0A9W6PLB1-F1
#
_entry.id   AF-A0A9W6PLB1-F1
#
_cell.length_a   1.000
_cell.length_b   1.000
_cell.length_c   1.000
_cell.angle_alpha   90.00
_cell.angle_beta   90.00
_cell.angle_gamma   90.00
#
_symmetry.space_group_name_H-M   'P 1'
#
loop_
_entity.id
_entity.type
_entity.pdbx_description
1 polymer ?
#
loop_
_entity_poly.entity_id
_entity_poly.type
_entity_poly.pdbx_seq_one_letter_code
_entity_poly.pdbx_strand_id
1 'polypeptide(L)'
;MNDDAWAPDDDLRAAAALLSAADPARRAAGYHRLAARTAPGEDALRAWAVDAVLPRAGREPDGPALSALVDVLGAAQDERALPVLLELAAHPDGAVRLAVAKALPFVGEPVQDSPRVRALLALSRDAAPAVRDAAVFGLGTLDEAYGPAVRAALRERLDDEDEEVAEEAVRGLARRQDASVLPRLIDLLETYAEPHPLTLSAAAVLGRPELLPVLAELAAERPEDRRIAAALDACDPARREERSALAWRLLEELAVRRPDLDAALAWDRFSTDLELRVHHPTEPGGYLLDALLRHAGHDPSGAAELVDADFPPVR
;
A
#
# COMPACT_ATOMS: atom_id res chain seq x y z
N MET A 1 -37.03 10.24 7.65
CA MET A 1 -36.66 10.77 6.32
C MET A 1 -36.12 12.17 6.53
N ASN A 2 -34.81 12.29 6.80
CA ASN A 2 -34.09 13.53 6.62
C ASN A 2 -33.17 13.27 5.43
N ASP A 3 -33.61 13.68 4.24
CA ASP A 3 -32.74 13.90 3.09
C ASP A 3 -31.98 15.21 3.36
N ASP A 4 -30.96 15.16 4.21
CA ASP A 4 -29.87 16.14 4.08
C ASP A 4 -29.07 15.70 2.84
N ALA A 5 -29.54 16.11 1.67
CA ALA A 5 -28.82 15.93 0.43
C ALA A 5 -27.47 16.62 0.58
N TRP A 6 -26.40 15.83 0.58
CA TRP A 6 -25.03 16.31 0.64
C TRP A 6 -24.82 17.40 -0.43
N ALA A 7 -24.14 18.49 -0.07
CA ALA A 7 -23.86 19.60 -0.97
C ALA A 7 -22.41 20.08 -0.78
N PRO A 8 -21.72 20.48 -1.86
CA PRO A 8 -20.36 21.00 -1.75
C PRO A 8 -20.37 22.31 -0.95
N ASP A 9 -19.38 22.46 -0.07
CA ASP A 9 -19.10 23.71 0.64
C ASP A 9 -18.58 24.80 -0.33
N ASP A 10 -18.38 26.01 0.20
CA ASP A 10 -17.95 27.14 -0.62
C ASP A 10 -16.52 27.00 -1.17
N ASP A 11 -15.63 26.27 -0.49
CA ASP A 11 -14.27 26.01 -0.98
C ASP A 11 -14.30 25.04 -2.16
N LEU A 12 -15.10 23.97 -2.07
CA LEU A 12 -15.34 23.02 -3.17
C LEU A 12 -15.99 23.71 -4.37
N ARG A 13 -16.98 24.57 -4.15
CA ARG A 13 -17.59 25.37 -5.23
C ARG A 13 -16.57 26.31 -5.87
N ALA A 14 -15.74 26.97 -5.08
CA ALA A 14 -14.69 27.86 -5.58
C ALA A 14 -13.64 27.09 -6.40
N ALA A 15 -13.23 25.89 -5.96
CA ALA A 15 -12.34 25.03 -6.71
C ALA A 15 -12.96 24.55 -8.03
N ALA A 16 -14.23 24.12 -8.01
CA ALA A 16 -14.96 23.71 -9.21
C ALA A 16 -15.15 24.86 -10.22
N ALA A 17 -15.32 26.10 -9.75
CA ALA A 17 -15.42 27.27 -10.63
C ALA A 17 -14.13 27.50 -11.44
N LEU A 18 -12.97 27.20 -10.87
CA LEU A 18 -11.67 27.34 -11.55
C LEU A 18 -11.52 26.38 -12.74
N LEU A 19 -12.24 25.25 -12.75
CA LEU A 19 -12.16 24.26 -13.83
C LEU A 19 -12.65 24.76 -15.19
N SER A 20 -13.33 25.91 -15.21
CA SER A 20 -13.81 26.55 -16.44
C SER A 20 -13.00 27.79 -16.81
N ALA A 21 -11.88 28.05 -16.12
CA ALA A 21 -11.00 29.18 -16.41
C ALA A 21 -10.31 29.00 -17.77
N ALA A 22 -10.16 30.10 -18.50
CA ALA A 22 -9.41 30.11 -19.77
C ALA A 22 -7.92 29.78 -19.55
N ASP A 23 -7.35 30.25 -18.44
CA ASP A 23 -5.96 29.99 -18.05
C ASP A 23 -5.79 28.54 -17.52
N PRO A 24 -4.95 27.70 -18.16
CA PRO A 24 -4.69 26.34 -17.70
C PRO A 24 -4.13 26.26 -16.28
N ALA A 25 -3.31 27.22 -15.85
CA ALA A 25 -2.75 27.21 -14.50
C ALA A 25 -3.85 27.36 -13.43
N ARG A 26 -4.89 28.13 -13.74
CA ARG A 26 -6.07 28.26 -12.87
C ARG A 26 -6.89 26.97 -12.84
N ARG A 27 -7.06 26.29 -13.98
CA ARG A 27 -7.72 24.97 -14.02
C ARG A 27 -6.96 23.95 -13.18
N ALA A 28 -5.64 23.85 -13.36
CA ALA A 28 -4.76 23.01 -12.56
C ALA A 28 -4.89 23.28 -11.06
N ALA A 29 -4.89 24.56 -10.65
CA ALA A 29 -5.11 24.94 -9.26
C ALA A 29 -6.49 24.50 -8.72
N GLY A 30 -7.53 24.54 -9.56
CA GLY A 30 -8.85 24.00 -9.23
C GLY A 30 -8.81 22.49 -8.97
N TYR A 31 -8.20 21.73 -9.88
CA TYR A 31 -8.05 20.27 -9.73
C TYR A 31 -7.24 19.92 -8.48
N HIS A 32 -6.10 20.56 -8.22
CA HIS A 32 -5.31 20.27 -7.01
C HIS A 32 -6.07 20.51 -5.71
N ARG A 33 -6.88 21.57 -5.64
CA ARG A 33 -7.73 21.84 -4.46
C ARG A 33 -8.82 20.77 -4.29
N LEU A 34 -9.41 20.31 -5.39
CA LEU A 34 -10.38 19.21 -5.34
C LEU A 34 -9.72 17.90 -4.90
N ALA A 35 -8.56 17.55 -5.46
CA ALA A 35 -7.82 16.33 -5.09
C ALA A 35 -7.46 16.34 -3.59
N ALA A 36 -6.98 17.48 -3.06
CA ALA A 36 -6.62 17.61 -1.66
C ALA A 36 -7.81 17.46 -0.69
N ARG A 37 -9.04 17.74 -1.13
CA ARG A 37 -10.26 17.57 -0.34
C ARG A 37 -10.87 16.19 -0.50
N THR A 38 -10.61 15.51 -1.61
CA THR A 38 -11.21 14.21 -1.93
C THR A 38 -10.44 13.11 -1.21
N ALA A 39 -10.98 12.63 -0.08
CA ALA A 39 -10.37 11.57 0.72
C ALA A 39 -11.25 10.30 0.73
N PRO A 40 -10.67 9.12 0.99
CA PRO A 40 -11.43 7.91 1.26
C PRO A 40 -12.40 8.12 2.44
N GLY A 41 -13.62 7.59 2.33
CA GLY A 41 -14.64 7.66 3.39
C GLY A 41 -15.71 8.76 3.24
N GLU A 42 -15.57 9.67 2.25
CA GLU A 42 -16.59 10.67 1.94
C GLU A 42 -17.27 10.41 0.58
N ASP A 43 -18.10 9.38 0.50
CA ASP A 43 -18.63 8.88 -0.78
C ASP A 43 -19.38 9.92 -1.61
N ALA A 44 -20.16 10.80 -0.96
CA ALA A 44 -20.87 11.86 -1.66
C ALA A 44 -19.91 12.93 -2.24
N LEU A 45 -18.83 13.26 -1.53
CA LEU A 45 -17.80 14.17 -2.03
C LEU A 45 -17.04 13.54 -3.20
N ARG A 46 -16.64 12.27 -3.07
CA ARG A 46 -15.93 11.53 -4.11
C ARG A 46 -16.75 11.45 -5.40
N ALA A 47 -18.03 11.10 -5.27
CA ALA A 47 -18.96 11.03 -6.40
C ALA A 47 -19.12 12.40 -7.09
N TRP A 48 -19.28 13.48 -6.30
CA TRP A 48 -19.39 14.83 -6.81
C TRP A 48 -18.12 15.34 -7.50
N ALA A 49 -16.94 15.06 -6.92
CA ALA A 49 -15.66 15.43 -7.51
C ALA A 49 -15.48 14.76 -8.89
N VAL A 50 -15.86 13.49 -9.01
CA VAL A 50 -15.84 12.75 -10.28
C VAL A 50 -16.80 13.36 -11.29
N ASP A 51 -18.04 13.67 -10.88
CA ASP A 51 -19.01 14.34 -11.77
C ASP A 51 -18.51 15.71 -12.26
N ALA A 52 -17.75 16.42 -11.42
CA ALA A 52 -17.16 17.70 -11.77
C ALA A 52 -16.03 17.57 -12.80
N VAL A 53 -15.20 16.52 -12.76
CA VAL A 53 -13.98 16.44 -13.58
C VAL A 53 -14.07 15.46 -14.76
N LEU A 54 -14.84 14.37 -14.64
CA LEU A 54 -14.89 13.31 -15.66
C LEU A 54 -15.29 13.82 -17.05
N PRO A 55 -16.29 14.71 -17.22
CA PRO A 55 -16.66 15.26 -18.54
C PRO A 55 -15.57 16.13 -19.20
N ARG A 56 -14.54 16.52 -18.44
CA ARG A 56 -13.45 17.39 -18.89
C ARG A 56 -12.23 16.62 -19.35
N ALA A 57 -12.06 15.36 -18.94
CA ALA A 57 -10.85 14.57 -19.22
C ALA A 57 -10.51 14.50 -20.71
N GLY A 58 -11.51 14.23 -21.58
CA GLY A 58 -11.30 14.18 -23.04
C GLY A 58 -11.22 15.55 -23.74
N ARG A 59 -11.25 16.66 -22.99
CA ARG A 59 -11.28 18.02 -23.53
C ARG A 59 -10.23 18.95 -22.94
N GLU A 60 -9.51 18.53 -21.91
CA GLU A 60 -8.44 19.32 -21.29
C GLU A 60 -7.18 19.23 -22.15
N PRO A 61 -6.81 20.30 -22.88
CA PRO A 61 -5.69 20.25 -23.82
C PRO A 61 -4.33 20.45 -23.14
N ASP A 62 -4.32 20.92 -21.90
CA ASP A 62 -3.11 21.25 -21.15
C ASP A 62 -2.66 20.06 -20.32
N GLY A 63 -1.43 19.56 -20.57
CA GLY A 63 -0.85 18.39 -19.90
C GLY A 63 -0.80 18.53 -18.38
N PRO A 64 -0.26 19.64 -17.82
CA PRO A 64 -0.28 19.88 -16.37
C PRO A 64 -1.69 19.89 -15.76
N ALA A 65 -2.65 20.58 -16.39
CA ALA A 65 -4.02 20.59 -15.91
C ALA A 65 -4.67 19.20 -16.01
N LEU A 66 -4.39 18.43 -17.07
CA LEU A 66 -4.88 17.07 -17.24
C LEU A 66 -4.27 16.09 -16.22
N SER A 67 -2.98 16.24 -15.90
CA SER A 67 -2.33 15.50 -14.81
C SER A 67 -3.01 15.79 -13.47
N ALA A 68 -3.27 17.06 -13.16
CA ALA A 68 -3.97 17.44 -11.93
C ALA A 68 -5.42 16.90 -11.91
N LEU A 69 -6.11 16.86 -13.06
CA LEU A 69 -7.41 16.22 -13.19
C LEU A 69 -7.34 14.73 -12.84
N VAL A 70 -6.33 14.02 -13.33
CA VAL A 70 -6.10 12.61 -13.01
C VAL A 70 -5.85 12.40 -11.51
N ASP A 71 -5.17 13.32 -10.83
CA ASP A 71 -5.01 13.26 -9.38
C ASP A 71 -6.37 13.29 -8.65
N VAL A 72 -7.33 14.10 -9.13
CA VAL A 72 -8.70 14.11 -8.58
C VAL A 72 -9.37 12.75 -8.78
N LEU A 73 -9.24 12.15 -9.96
CA LEU A 73 -9.82 10.84 -10.27
C LEU A 73 -9.22 9.73 -9.38
N GLY A 74 -7.90 9.75 -9.17
CA GLY A 74 -7.21 8.81 -8.29
C GLY A 74 -7.63 8.97 -6.82
N ALA A 75 -7.70 10.21 -6.33
CA ALA A 75 -8.14 10.51 -4.97
C ALA A 75 -9.62 10.14 -4.73
N ALA A 76 -10.45 10.28 -5.77
CA ALA A 76 -11.85 9.88 -5.71
C ALA A 76 -12.04 8.36 -5.68
N GLN A 77 -11.09 7.55 -6.14
CA GLN A 77 -11.18 6.08 -6.12
C GLN A 77 -12.50 5.53 -6.70
N ASP A 78 -13.10 6.25 -7.66
CA ASP A 78 -14.40 5.92 -8.24
C ASP A 78 -14.18 5.13 -9.53
N GLU A 79 -14.82 3.96 -9.63
CA GLU A 79 -14.65 3.05 -10.77
C GLU A 79 -15.01 3.68 -12.13
N ARG A 80 -15.87 4.71 -12.14
CA ARG A 80 -16.24 5.45 -13.36
C ARG A 80 -15.04 6.13 -14.01
N ALA A 81 -13.96 6.36 -13.25
CA ALA A 81 -12.71 6.92 -13.77
C ALA A 81 -11.88 5.91 -14.57
N LEU A 82 -12.06 4.59 -14.37
CA LEU A 82 -11.18 3.58 -14.94
C LEU A 82 -11.05 3.68 -16.47
N PRO A 83 -12.12 3.82 -17.28
CA PRO A 83 -11.98 3.91 -18.73
C PRO A 83 -11.11 5.10 -19.18
N VAL A 84 -11.24 6.25 -18.51
CA VAL A 84 -10.46 7.45 -18.80
C VAL A 84 -8.99 7.25 -18.42
N LEU A 85 -8.71 6.67 -17.25
CA LEU A 85 -7.34 6.39 -16.83
C LEU A 85 -6.63 5.43 -17.79
N LEU A 86 -7.34 4.41 -18.29
CA LEU A 86 -6.78 3.46 -19.27
C LEU A 86 -6.44 4.12 -20.61
N GLU A 87 -7.25 5.08 -21.07
CA GLU A 87 -6.96 5.87 -22.26
C GLU A 87 -5.71 6.75 -22.05
N LEU A 88 -5.65 7.44 -20.91
CA LEU A 88 -4.55 8.35 -20.57
C LEU A 88 -3.24 7.63 -20.22
N ALA A 89 -3.25 6.33 -19.96
CA ALA A 89 -2.04 5.53 -19.76
C ALA A 89 -1.09 5.56 -20.97
N ALA A 90 -1.59 5.85 -22.17
CA ALA A 90 -0.79 6.00 -23.40
C ALA A 90 -0.56 7.46 -23.81
N HIS A 91 -0.86 8.44 -22.95
CA HIS A 91 -0.76 9.86 -23.28
C HIS A 91 0.69 10.26 -23.60
N PRO A 92 0.95 11.15 -24.58
CA PRO A 92 2.32 11.53 -24.97
C PRO A 92 3.09 12.25 -23.86
N ASP A 93 2.40 13.00 -22.99
CA ASP A 93 2.99 13.67 -21.83
C ASP A 93 3.27 12.67 -20.69
N GLY A 94 4.54 12.58 -20.28
CA GLY A 94 4.96 11.72 -19.18
C GLY A 94 4.39 12.10 -17.81
N ALA A 95 4.07 13.37 -17.58
CA ALA A 95 3.42 13.80 -16.33
C ALA A 95 2.01 13.22 -16.20
N VAL A 96 1.25 13.19 -17.31
CA VAL A 96 -0.08 12.57 -17.35
C VAL A 96 0.03 11.06 -17.11
N ARG A 97 0.97 10.38 -17.77
CA ARG A 97 1.19 8.93 -17.55
C ARG A 97 1.61 8.63 -16.11
N LEU A 98 2.41 9.48 -15.49
CA LEU A 98 2.79 9.38 -14.08
C LEU A 98 1.56 9.48 -13.16
N ALA A 99 0.71 10.48 -13.37
CA ALA A 99 -0.52 10.64 -12.59
C ALA A 99 -1.43 9.40 -12.76
N VAL A 100 -1.54 8.86 -13.97
CA VAL A 100 -2.29 7.62 -14.23
C VAL A 100 -1.69 6.43 -13.47
N ALA A 101 -0.38 6.24 -13.53
CA ALA A 101 0.31 5.16 -12.82
C ALA A 101 0.06 5.22 -11.30
N LYS A 102 0.01 6.43 -10.73
CA LYS A 102 -0.32 6.66 -9.31
C LYS A 102 -1.80 6.43 -8.98
N ALA A 103 -2.72 6.71 -9.90
CA ALA A 103 -4.16 6.56 -9.68
C ALA A 103 -4.66 5.11 -9.82
N LEU A 104 -4.12 4.35 -10.78
CA LEU A 104 -4.60 3.01 -11.14
C LEU A 104 -4.67 1.99 -9.97
N PRO A 105 -3.73 1.95 -9.00
CA PRO A 105 -3.80 1.03 -7.87
C PRO A 105 -5.06 1.19 -7.01
N PHE A 106 -5.71 2.36 -7.08
CA PHE A 106 -6.84 2.71 -6.23
C PHE A 106 -8.19 2.75 -6.95
N VAL A 107 -8.21 2.47 -8.26
CA VAL A 107 -9.41 2.58 -9.09
C VAL A 107 -9.75 1.25 -9.74
N GLY A 108 -11.04 0.89 -9.71
CA GLY A 108 -11.57 -0.34 -10.29
C GLY A 108 -11.57 -1.53 -9.33
N GLU A 109 -12.10 -2.66 -9.80
CA GLU A 109 -12.21 -3.87 -8.98
C GLU A 109 -10.86 -4.59 -8.80
N PRO A 110 -10.60 -5.18 -7.62
CA PRO A 110 -9.42 -5.99 -7.33
C PRO A 110 -9.53 -7.40 -7.94
N VAL A 111 -9.54 -7.44 -9.26
CA VAL A 111 -9.55 -8.68 -10.05
C VAL A 111 -8.18 -8.91 -10.69
N GLN A 112 -7.68 -10.15 -10.59
CA GLN A 112 -6.46 -10.56 -11.26
C GLN A 112 -6.55 -10.31 -12.78
N ASP A 113 -5.46 -9.88 -13.40
CA ASP A 113 -5.36 -9.63 -14.86
C ASP A 113 -6.40 -8.62 -15.39
N SER A 114 -6.91 -7.76 -14.51
CA SER A 114 -7.82 -6.66 -14.84
C SER A 114 -7.19 -5.63 -15.79
N PRO A 115 -8.00 -4.79 -16.45
CA PRO A 115 -7.48 -3.71 -17.29
C PRO A 115 -6.47 -2.80 -16.56
N ARG A 116 -6.67 -2.50 -15.27
CA ARG A 116 -5.72 -1.70 -14.48
C ARG A 116 -4.37 -2.38 -14.31
N VAL A 117 -4.35 -3.70 -14.04
CA VAL A 117 -3.10 -4.47 -13.94
C VAL A 117 -2.39 -4.50 -15.29
N ARG A 118 -3.11 -4.69 -16.40
CA ARG A 118 -2.53 -4.63 -17.74
C ARG A 118 -1.93 -3.27 -18.08
N ALA A 119 -2.59 -2.18 -17.68
CA ALA A 119 -2.07 -0.84 -17.87
C ALA A 119 -0.80 -0.59 -17.03
N LEU A 120 -0.79 -1.00 -15.76
CA LEU A 120 0.41 -0.93 -14.92
C LEU A 120 1.57 -1.77 -15.48
N LEU A 121 1.30 -2.96 -16.03
CA LEU A 121 2.30 -3.79 -16.73
C LEU A 121 2.90 -3.09 -17.97
N ALA A 122 2.12 -2.24 -18.65
CA ALA A 122 2.63 -1.45 -19.77
C ALA A 122 3.47 -0.27 -19.25
N LEU A 123 2.97 0.46 -18.25
CA LEU A 123 3.64 1.61 -17.64
C LEU A 123 4.93 1.23 -16.90
N SER A 124 5.08 -0.02 -16.43
CA SER A 124 6.33 -0.50 -15.84
C SER A 124 7.48 -0.56 -16.87
N ARG A 125 7.21 -0.34 -18.15
CA ARG A 125 8.19 -0.26 -19.26
C ARG A 125 8.26 1.14 -19.88
N ASP A 126 7.72 2.14 -19.19
CA ASP A 126 7.76 3.51 -19.67
C ASP A 126 9.19 4.05 -19.83
N ALA A 127 9.37 5.00 -20.75
CA ALA A 127 10.65 5.67 -20.93
C ALA A 127 11.03 6.55 -19.74
N ALA A 128 10.05 7.11 -19.02
CA ALA A 128 10.29 7.97 -17.86
C ALA A 128 10.44 7.12 -16.57
N PRO A 129 11.55 7.23 -15.83
CA PRO A 129 11.76 6.45 -14.61
C PRO A 129 10.67 6.62 -13.55
N ALA A 130 10.21 7.86 -13.31
CA ALA A 130 9.13 8.13 -12.36
C ALA A 130 7.82 7.39 -12.71
N VAL A 131 7.53 7.18 -14.01
CA VAL A 131 6.34 6.41 -14.44
C VAL A 131 6.56 4.92 -14.18
N ARG A 132 7.77 4.41 -14.47
CA ARG A 132 8.14 3.03 -14.15
C ARG A 132 8.03 2.77 -12.66
N ASP A 133 8.59 3.65 -11.83
CA ASP A 133 8.56 3.57 -10.37
C ASP A 133 7.12 3.45 -9.86
N ALA A 134 6.26 4.42 -10.20
CA ALA A 134 4.86 4.40 -9.78
C ALA A 134 4.11 3.14 -10.25
N ALA A 135 4.41 2.64 -11.46
CA ALA A 135 3.80 1.43 -11.98
C ALA A 135 4.31 0.16 -11.27
N VAL A 136 5.61 0.06 -10.98
CA VAL A 136 6.24 -1.04 -10.25
C VAL A 136 5.77 -1.04 -8.80
N PHE A 137 5.66 0.12 -8.16
CA PHE A 137 5.02 0.31 -6.86
C PHE A 137 3.59 -0.27 -6.88
N GLY A 138 2.77 0.16 -7.85
CA GLY A 138 1.38 -0.28 -7.99
C GLY A 138 1.26 -1.79 -8.20
N LEU A 139 2.07 -2.35 -9.11
CA LEU A 139 2.16 -3.80 -9.29
C LEU A 139 2.61 -4.48 -8.00
N GLY A 140 3.57 -3.90 -7.28
CA GLY A 140 4.13 -4.41 -6.03
C GLY A 140 3.15 -4.46 -4.86
N THR A 141 2.16 -3.56 -4.83
CA THR A 141 1.20 -3.38 -3.72
C THR A 141 -0.16 -4.01 -3.95
N LEU A 142 -0.60 -4.18 -5.21
CA LEU A 142 -1.90 -4.78 -5.51
C LEU A 142 -1.96 -6.26 -5.09
N ASP A 143 -2.84 -6.58 -4.14
CA ASP A 143 -3.01 -7.93 -3.57
C ASP A 143 -3.45 -8.97 -4.60
N GLU A 144 -4.27 -8.56 -5.57
CA GLU A 144 -4.75 -9.40 -6.66
C GLU A 144 -3.72 -9.57 -7.80
N ALA A 145 -2.66 -8.75 -7.83
CA ALA A 145 -1.66 -8.75 -8.89
C ALA A 145 -0.57 -9.82 -8.65
N TYR A 146 -0.95 -11.08 -8.49
CA TYR A 146 -0.02 -12.19 -8.19
C TYR A 146 0.28 -13.10 -9.40
N GLY A 147 -0.23 -12.75 -10.58
CA GLY A 147 -0.04 -13.52 -11.81
C GLY A 147 1.43 -13.59 -12.26
N PRO A 148 1.80 -14.61 -13.07
CA PRO A 148 3.15 -14.76 -13.60
C PRO A 148 3.67 -13.54 -14.37
N ALA A 149 2.78 -12.82 -15.07
CA ALA A 149 3.11 -11.61 -15.81
C ALA A 149 3.64 -10.49 -14.90
N VAL A 150 3.04 -10.35 -13.70
CA VAL A 150 3.49 -9.36 -12.70
C VAL A 150 4.87 -9.72 -12.18
N ARG A 151 5.09 -10.98 -11.81
CA ARG A 151 6.43 -11.44 -11.36
C ARG A 151 7.48 -11.23 -12.45
N ALA A 152 7.14 -11.50 -13.72
CA ALA A 152 8.05 -11.27 -14.84
C ALA A 152 8.39 -9.78 -15.01
N ALA A 153 7.39 -8.89 -14.94
CA ALA A 153 7.60 -7.44 -15.05
C ALA A 153 8.46 -6.90 -13.90
N LEU A 154 8.23 -7.35 -12.66
CA LEU A 154 9.07 -6.98 -11.52
C LEU A 154 10.51 -7.49 -11.69
N ARG A 155 10.72 -8.73 -12.17
CA ARG A 155 12.07 -9.23 -12.46
C ARG A 155 12.80 -8.42 -13.53
N GLU A 156 12.09 -7.93 -14.54
CA GLU A 156 12.63 -7.08 -15.61
C GLU A 156 13.18 -5.73 -15.08
N ARG A 157 12.79 -5.36 -13.86
CA ARG A 157 13.13 -4.08 -13.20
C ARG A 157 14.17 -4.22 -12.09
N LEU A 158 14.66 -5.42 -11.77
CA LEU A 158 15.67 -5.62 -10.72
C LEU A 158 17.00 -4.88 -10.98
N ASP A 159 17.34 -4.71 -12.26
CA ASP A 159 18.54 -4.04 -12.75
C ASP A 159 18.17 -2.77 -13.53
N ASP A 160 17.06 -2.11 -13.18
CA ASP A 160 16.70 -0.82 -13.79
C ASP A 160 17.81 0.21 -13.56
N GLU A 161 17.98 1.12 -14.52
CA GLU A 161 18.98 2.20 -14.45
C GLU A 161 18.66 3.21 -13.34
N ASP A 162 17.38 3.29 -12.96
CA ASP A 162 16.90 4.11 -11.86
C ASP A 162 16.80 3.25 -10.59
N GLU A 163 17.52 3.68 -9.55
CA GLU A 163 17.64 2.93 -8.30
C GLU A 163 16.29 2.77 -7.58
N GLU A 164 15.42 3.79 -7.61
CA GLU A 164 14.10 3.71 -6.96
C GLU A 164 13.25 2.61 -7.61
N VAL A 165 13.28 2.52 -8.94
CA VAL A 165 12.57 1.48 -9.70
C VAL A 165 13.10 0.08 -9.35
N ALA A 166 14.42 -0.08 -9.23
CA ALA A 166 15.04 -1.35 -8.89
C ALA A 166 14.68 -1.82 -7.47
N GLU A 167 14.67 -0.90 -6.51
CA GLU A 167 14.29 -1.21 -5.13
C GLU A 167 12.80 -1.52 -4.98
N GLU A 168 11.93 -0.81 -5.72
CA GLU A 168 10.51 -1.13 -5.79
C GLU A 168 10.26 -2.52 -6.37
N ALA A 169 11.04 -2.92 -7.38
CA ALA A 169 10.98 -4.25 -7.96
C ALA A 169 11.40 -5.34 -6.95
N VAL A 170 12.49 -5.09 -6.21
CA VAL A 170 12.95 -5.97 -5.12
C VAL A 170 11.86 -6.12 -4.07
N ARG A 171 11.29 -5.00 -3.61
CA ARG A 171 10.20 -4.99 -2.63
C ARG A 171 8.97 -5.74 -3.14
N GLY A 172 8.56 -5.52 -4.37
CA GLY A 172 7.40 -6.19 -4.99
C GLY A 172 7.55 -7.71 -5.09
N LEU A 173 8.76 -8.20 -5.37
CA LEU A 173 9.08 -9.64 -5.40
C LEU A 173 9.18 -10.25 -4.00
N ALA A 174 9.82 -9.56 -3.06
CA ALA A 174 9.89 -9.96 -1.65
C ALA A 174 8.49 -10.12 -1.03
N ARG A 175 7.62 -9.14 -1.26
CA ARG A 175 6.19 -9.16 -0.94
C ARG A 175 5.47 -10.42 -1.45
N ARG A 176 5.85 -10.89 -2.63
CA ARG A 176 5.30 -12.10 -3.26
C ARG A 176 6.03 -13.39 -2.86
N GLN A 177 6.87 -13.33 -1.83
CA GLN A 177 7.71 -14.42 -1.33
C GLN A 177 8.53 -15.06 -2.47
N ASP A 178 8.97 -14.26 -3.43
CA ASP A 178 9.78 -14.72 -4.55
C ASP A 178 11.25 -14.78 -4.16
N ALA A 179 11.70 -15.95 -3.69
CA ALA A 179 13.07 -16.12 -3.22
C ALA A 179 14.13 -15.89 -4.30
N SER A 180 13.76 -15.79 -5.59
CA SER A 180 14.73 -15.47 -6.65
C SER A 180 15.31 -14.06 -6.52
N VAL A 181 14.71 -13.18 -5.71
CA VAL A 181 15.21 -11.83 -5.46
C VAL A 181 16.43 -11.80 -4.52
N LEU A 182 16.69 -12.88 -3.79
CA LEU A 182 17.73 -12.93 -2.75
C LEU A 182 19.11 -12.40 -3.19
N PRO A 183 19.67 -12.80 -4.35
CA PRO A 183 20.99 -12.31 -4.75
C PRO A 183 21.04 -10.79 -4.91
N ARG A 184 20.00 -10.20 -5.54
CA ARG A 184 19.92 -8.74 -5.72
C ARG A 184 19.67 -8.02 -4.41
N LEU A 185 18.85 -8.58 -3.53
CA LEU A 185 18.59 -8.01 -2.22
C LEU A 185 19.84 -8.01 -1.34
N ILE A 186 20.63 -9.09 -1.34
CA ILE A 186 21.92 -9.15 -0.64
C ILE A 186 22.88 -8.10 -1.20
N ASP A 187 23.02 -8.03 -2.53
CA ASP A 187 23.88 -7.06 -3.20
C ASP A 187 23.54 -5.61 -2.82
N LEU A 188 22.26 -5.23 -2.77
CA LEU A 188 21.83 -3.90 -2.32
C LEU A 188 22.16 -3.65 -0.84
N LEU A 189 22.01 -4.66 0.03
CA LEU A 189 22.34 -4.53 1.46
C LEU A 189 23.85 -4.42 1.70
N GLU A 190 24.68 -5.05 0.86
CA GLU A 190 26.14 -4.99 0.94
C GLU A 190 26.72 -3.72 0.30
N THR A 191 26.08 -3.20 -0.75
CA THR A 191 26.57 -2.05 -1.52
C THR A 191 26.49 -0.74 -0.74
N TYR A 192 25.40 -0.53 0.01
CA TYR A 192 25.13 0.73 0.68
C TYR A 192 25.31 0.59 2.19
N ALA A 193 26.17 1.43 2.78
CA ALA A 193 26.31 1.53 4.23
C ALA A 193 25.01 2.00 4.92
N GLU A 194 24.15 2.70 4.17
CA GLU A 194 22.78 3.02 4.58
C GLU A 194 21.80 2.45 3.55
N PRO A 195 21.40 1.17 3.67
CA PRO A 195 20.46 0.60 2.73
C PRO A 195 19.14 1.36 2.76
N HIS A 196 18.51 1.50 1.59
CA HIS A 196 17.24 2.18 1.49
C HIS A 196 16.16 1.50 2.36
N PRO A 197 15.19 2.25 2.94
CA PRO A 197 14.16 1.67 3.79
C PRO A 197 13.34 0.57 3.12
N LEU A 198 13.16 0.65 1.79
CA LEU A 198 12.45 -0.37 1.02
C LEU A 198 13.23 -1.68 0.95
N THR A 199 14.55 -1.62 0.86
CA THR A 199 15.45 -2.79 0.85
C THR A 199 15.40 -3.51 2.20
N LEU A 200 15.45 -2.77 3.32
CA LEU A 200 15.30 -3.35 4.66
C LEU A 200 13.89 -3.93 4.88
N SER A 201 12.84 -3.25 4.41
CA SER A 201 11.47 -3.76 4.45
C SER A 201 11.32 -5.04 3.61
N ALA A 202 11.93 -5.08 2.42
CA ALA A 202 11.94 -6.27 1.58
C ALA A 202 12.63 -7.45 2.26
N ALA A 203 13.76 -7.22 2.94
CA ALA A 203 14.44 -8.24 3.75
C ALA A 203 13.55 -8.78 4.86
N ALA A 204 12.92 -7.89 5.63
CA ALA A 204 12.03 -8.29 6.71
C ALA A 204 10.81 -9.09 6.21
N VAL A 205 10.16 -8.63 5.14
CA VAL A 205 8.99 -9.32 4.55
C VAL A 205 9.38 -10.66 3.94
N LEU A 206 10.51 -10.74 3.24
CA LEU A 206 11.00 -11.98 2.66
C LEU A 206 11.42 -12.99 3.75
N GLY A 207 12.00 -12.50 4.85
CA GLY A 207 12.21 -13.26 6.09
C GLY A 207 13.12 -14.48 5.92
N ARG A 208 14.19 -14.34 5.13
CA ARG A 208 15.04 -15.46 4.71
C ARG A 208 16.34 -15.52 5.52
N PRO A 209 16.68 -16.66 6.14
CA PRO A 209 17.91 -16.79 6.93
C PRO A 209 19.19 -16.48 6.14
N GLU A 210 19.14 -16.61 4.82
CA GLU A 210 20.22 -16.24 3.90
C GLU A 210 20.62 -14.76 4.01
N LEU A 211 19.75 -13.89 4.53
CA LEU A 211 20.01 -12.46 4.74
C LEU A 211 20.69 -12.16 6.09
N LEU A 212 20.75 -13.13 7.01
CA LEU A 212 21.30 -12.90 8.36
C LEU A 212 22.75 -12.41 8.38
N PRO A 213 23.68 -12.91 7.55
CA PRO A 213 25.07 -12.45 7.59
C PRO A 213 25.19 -10.93 7.32
N VAL A 214 24.63 -10.46 6.21
CA VAL A 214 24.70 -9.03 5.84
C VAL A 214 23.93 -8.16 6.83
N LEU A 215 22.76 -8.61 7.31
CA LEU A 215 21.99 -7.86 8.30
C LEU A 215 22.70 -7.77 9.66
N ALA A 216 23.46 -8.80 10.05
CA ALA A 216 24.23 -8.80 11.30
C ALA A 216 25.42 -7.84 11.23
N GLU A 217 26.08 -7.75 10.07
CA GLU A 217 27.14 -6.76 9.83
C GLU A 217 26.58 -5.34 9.91
N LEU A 218 25.48 -5.07 9.20
CA LEU A 218 24.79 -3.77 9.25
C LEU A 218 24.36 -3.40 10.68
N ALA A 219 23.86 -4.36 11.46
CA ALA A 219 23.45 -4.13 12.85
C ALA A 219 24.62 -3.86 13.79
N ALA A 220 25.80 -4.45 13.52
CA ALA A 220 27.00 -4.17 14.29
C ALA A 220 27.49 -2.73 14.06
N GLU A 221 27.32 -2.21 12.84
CA GLU A 221 27.64 -0.83 12.50
C GLU A 221 26.56 0.17 12.99
N ARG A 222 25.29 -0.26 13.03
CA ARG A 222 24.11 0.58 13.32
C ARG A 222 23.12 -0.10 14.28
N PRO A 223 23.52 -0.32 15.54
CA PRO A 223 22.71 -1.05 16.52
C PRO A 223 21.39 -0.35 16.88
N GLU A 224 21.26 0.95 16.63
CA GLU A 224 20.07 1.74 16.90
C GLU A 224 19.02 1.73 15.78
N ASP A 225 19.36 1.26 14.57
CA ASP A 225 18.41 1.25 13.45
C ASP A 225 17.38 0.13 13.64
N ARG A 226 16.17 0.55 14.01
CA ARG A 226 15.03 -0.35 14.24
C ARG A 226 14.61 -1.14 13.00
N ARG A 227 14.90 -0.65 11.80
CA ARG A 227 14.57 -1.35 10.55
C ARG A 227 15.50 -2.54 10.32
N ILE A 228 16.78 -2.39 10.65
CA ILE A 228 17.76 -3.49 10.61
C ILE A 228 17.38 -4.52 11.67
N ALA A 229 17.08 -4.09 12.90
CA ALA A 229 16.63 -4.99 13.97
C ALA A 229 15.37 -5.77 13.58
N ALA A 230 14.38 -5.11 13.00
CA ALA A 230 13.16 -5.78 12.52
C ALA A 230 13.44 -6.80 11.41
N ALA A 231 14.34 -6.47 10.46
CA ALA A 231 14.75 -7.41 9.41
C ALA A 231 15.50 -8.62 9.97
N LEU A 232 16.38 -8.43 10.97
CA LEU A 232 17.07 -9.50 11.68
C LEU A 232 16.08 -10.45 12.36
N ASP A 233 15.18 -9.91 13.19
CA ASP A 233 14.17 -10.71 13.90
C ASP A 233 13.28 -11.48 12.92
N ALA A 234 12.92 -10.87 11.79
CA ALA A 234 12.11 -11.52 10.76
C ALA A 234 12.88 -12.58 9.95
N CYS A 235 14.21 -12.52 9.88
CA CYS A 235 15.04 -13.49 9.17
C CYS A 235 15.58 -14.62 10.07
N ASP A 236 15.58 -14.44 11.40
CA ASP A 236 16.06 -15.43 12.37
C ASP A 236 15.01 -16.54 12.59
N PRO A 237 15.29 -17.81 12.22
CA PRO A 237 14.37 -18.92 12.43
C PRO A 237 13.93 -19.11 13.89
N ALA A 238 14.83 -18.91 14.86
CA ALA A 238 14.54 -19.11 16.26
C ALA A 238 13.58 -18.03 16.79
N ARG A 239 13.80 -16.77 16.40
CA ARG A 239 12.89 -15.66 16.73
C ARG A 239 11.52 -15.85 16.12
N ARG A 240 11.44 -16.32 14.87
CA ARG A 240 10.18 -16.64 14.21
C ARG A 240 9.42 -17.77 14.90
N GLU A 241 10.12 -18.81 15.31
CA GLU A 241 9.54 -19.93 16.05
C GLU A 241 9.01 -19.48 17.42
N GLU A 242 9.80 -18.71 18.17
CA GLU A 242 9.40 -18.13 19.45
C GLU A 242 8.15 -17.24 19.30
N ARG A 243 8.16 -16.32 18.33
CA ARG A 243 7.01 -15.45 18.04
C ARG A 243 5.77 -16.25 17.71
N SER A 244 5.89 -17.28 16.86
CA SER A 244 4.77 -18.14 16.48
C SER A 244 4.23 -18.94 17.67
N ALA A 245 5.11 -19.42 18.56
CA ALA A 245 4.71 -20.12 19.77
C ALA A 245 3.98 -19.21 20.76
N LEU A 246 4.44 -17.97 20.95
CA LEU A 246 3.75 -16.98 21.78
C LEU A 246 2.38 -16.61 21.20
N ALA A 247 2.31 -16.38 19.88
CA ALA A 247 1.06 -16.11 19.17
C ALA A 247 0.03 -17.23 19.40
N TRP A 248 0.45 -18.47 19.22
CA TRP A 248 -0.40 -19.64 19.38
C TRP A 248 -0.88 -19.79 20.82
N ARG A 249 0.02 -19.67 21.79
CA ARG A 249 -0.35 -19.72 23.22
C ARG A 249 -1.36 -18.65 23.60
N LEU A 250 -1.20 -17.42 23.09
CA LEU A 250 -2.17 -16.35 23.34
C LEU A 250 -3.56 -16.75 22.84
N LEU A 251 -3.64 -17.30 21.64
CA LEU A 251 -4.92 -17.76 21.07
C LEU A 251 -5.54 -18.88 21.91
N GLU A 252 -4.75 -19.84 22.39
CA GLU A 252 -5.22 -20.92 23.28
C GLU A 252 -5.73 -20.37 24.62
N GLU A 253 -4.96 -19.48 25.24
CA GLU A 253 -5.29 -18.82 26.50
C GLU A 253 -6.57 -17.97 26.41
N LEU A 254 -6.77 -17.30 25.26
CA LEU A 254 -7.99 -16.55 24.98
C LEU A 254 -9.18 -17.48 24.73
N ALA A 255 -9.00 -18.56 23.96
CA ALA A 255 -10.07 -19.52 23.69
C ALA A 255 -10.57 -20.24 24.95
N VAL A 256 -9.70 -20.48 25.93
CA VAL A 256 -10.08 -21.03 27.25
C VAL A 256 -10.88 -20.01 28.07
N ARG A 257 -10.43 -18.74 28.10
CA ARG A 257 -11.08 -17.67 28.87
C ARG A 257 -12.40 -17.23 28.27
N ARG A 258 -12.43 -17.08 26.95
CA ARG A 258 -13.47 -16.46 26.15
C ARG A 258 -13.81 -17.30 24.92
N PRO A 259 -14.38 -18.50 25.12
CA PRO A 259 -14.79 -19.38 24.02
C PRO A 259 -15.91 -18.78 23.15
N ASP A 260 -16.53 -17.68 23.61
CA ASP A 260 -17.52 -16.90 22.88
C ASP A 260 -16.91 -15.92 21.87
N LEU A 261 -15.63 -15.56 22.01
CA LEU A 261 -14.95 -14.68 21.06
C LEU A 261 -14.45 -15.47 19.84
N ASP A 262 -14.84 -15.01 18.65
CA ASP A 262 -14.30 -15.49 17.39
C ASP A 262 -12.97 -14.79 17.11
N ALA A 263 -11.91 -15.28 17.76
CA ALA A 263 -10.56 -14.75 17.63
C ALA A 263 -9.73 -15.58 16.65
N ALA A 264 -8.97 -14.90 15.79
CA ALA A 264 -8.09 -15.53 14.81
C ALA A 264 -6.75 -14.79 14.71
N LEU A 265 -5.68 -15.55 14.48
CA LEU A 265 -4.41 -14.98 14.05
C LEU A 265 -4.46 -14.75 12.54
N ALA A 266 -4.15 -13.53 12.12
CA ALA A 266 -4.12 -13.13 10.72
C ALA A 266 -2.77 -12.52 10.38
N TRP A 267 -2.23 -12.91 9.23
CA TRP A 267 -1.04 -12.29 8.69
C TRP A 267 -1.41 -11.67 7.35
N ASP A 268 -1.38 -10.34 7.31
CA ASP A 268 -1.67 -9.64 6.08
C ASP A 268 -0.55 -9.85 5.06
N ARG A 269 -0.97 -9.93 3.79
CA ARG A 269 -0.02 -9.98 2.69
C ARG A 269 0.88 -8.76 2.76
N PHE A 270 2.14 -8.95 2.40
CA PHE A 270 3.12 -7.88 2.26
C PHE A 270 3.54 -7.21 3.58
N SER A 271 3.10 -7.74 4.72
CA SER A 271 3.45 -7.27 6.05
C SER A 271 4.31 -8.27 6.80
N THR A 272 5.10 -7.78 7.77
CA THR A 272 5.73 -8.60 8.82
C THR A 272 4.84 -8.72 10.06
N ASP A 273 3.76 -7.95 10.11
CA ASP A 273 2.89 -7.82 11.27
C ASP A 273 1.91 -8.98 11.32
N LEU A 274 1.97 -9.71 12.43
CA LEU A 274 0.99 -10.72 12.80
C LEU A 274 -0.07 -10.02 13.65
N GLU A 275 -1.33 -10.19 13.30
CA GLU A 275 -2.47 -9.60 13.99
C GLU A 275 -3.25 -10.67 14.74
N LEU A 276 -3.75 -10.30 15.93
CA LEU A 276 -4.87 -10.99 16.56
C LEU A 276 -6.15 -10.24 16.20
N ARG A 277 -7.03 -10.84 15.41
CA ARG A 277 -8.34 -10.28 15.03
C ARG A 277 -9.42 -10.91 15.88
N VAL A 278 -10.31 -10.07 16.39
CA VAL A 278 -11.49 -10.49 17.15
C VAL A 278 -12.72 -10.10 16.36
N HIS A 279 -13.40 -11.10 15.82
CA HIS A 279 -14.65 -10.93 15.11
C HIS A 279 -15.79 -10.89 16.12
N HIS A 280 -16.23 -9.67 16.46
CA HIS A 280 -17.37 -9.48 17.34
C HIS A 280 -18.56 -8.88 16.57
N PRO A 281 -19.80 -9.36 16.78
CA PRO A 281 -20.97 -8.94 15.98
C PRO A 281 -21.28 -7.43 16.05
N THR A 282 -20.92 -6.76 17.15
CA THR A 282 -21.22 -5.34 17.35
C THR A 282 -20.02 -4.43 17.18
N GLU A 283 -18.80 -4.92 17.39
CA GLU A 283 -17.58 -4.11 17.38
C GLU A 283 -16.36 -5.00 17.09
N PRO A 284 -15.99 -5.21 15.83
CA PRO A 284 -14.78 -5.94 15.52
C PRO A 284 -13.55 -5.18 16.05
N GLY A 285 -12.54 -5.91 16.52
CA GLY A 285 -11.28 -5.31 16.92
C GLY A 285 -10.07 -6.13 16.48
N GLY A 286 -8.90 -5.53 16.62
CA GLY A 286 -7.65 -6.14 16.19
C GLY A 286 -6.46 -5.57 16.94
N TYR A 287 -5.46 -6.42 17.14
CA TYR A 287 -4.22 -6.07 17.82
C TYR A 287 -3.03 -6.44 16.96
N LEU A 288 -2.06 -5.54 16.84
CA LEU A 288 -0.71 -5.92 16.43
C LEU A 288 -0.13 -6.82 17.52
N LEU A 289 0.14 -8.07 17.18
CA LEU A 289 0.48 -9.10 18.16
C LEU A 289 1.73 -8.73 18.97
N ASP A 290 2.78 -8.25 18.30
CA ASP A 290 4.03 -7.89 18.98
C ASP A 290 3.87 -6.68 19.90
N ALA A 291 2.90 -5.79 19.62
CA ALA A 291 2.58 -4.69 20.52
C ALA A 291 1.80 -5.19 21.74
N LEU A 292 0.81 -6.06 21.53
CA LEU A 292 0.02 -6.67 22.60
C LEU A 292 0.90 -7.50 23.54
N LEU A 293 1.73 -8.38 23.00
CA LEU A 293 2.65 -9.20 23.78
C LEU A 293 3.65 -8.33 24.54
N ARG A 294 4.22 -7.28 23.93
CA ARG A 294 5.09 -6.33 24.67
C ARG A 294 4.36 -5.63 25.80
N HIS A 295 3.09 -5.23 25.59
CA HIS A 295 2.28 -4.62 26.65
C HIS A 295 2.07 -5.58 27.83
N ALA A 296 1.93 -6.87 27.55
CA ALA A 296 1.83 -7.94 28.53
C ALA A 296 3.19 -8.46 29.06
N GLY A 297 4.32 -7.82 28.74
CA GLY A 297 5.64 -8.30 29.18
C GLY A 297 6.04 -9.65 28.56
N HIS A 298 5.59 -9.93 27.34
CA HIS A 298 5.74 -11.19 26.60
C HIS A 298 5.04 -12.39 27.26
N ASP A 299 4.07 -12.16 28.15
CA ASP A 299 3.22 -13.20 28.72
C ASP A 299 1.90 -13.36 27.91
N PRO A 300 1.68 -14.52 27.25
CA PRO A 300 0.43 -14.79 26.54
C PRO A 300 -0.82 -14.74 27.44
N SER A 301 -0.68 -15.12 28.71
CA SER A 301 -1.79 -15.11 29.67
C SER A 301 -2.24 -13.68 29.98
N GLY A 302 -1.30 -12.80 30.35
CA GLY A 302 -1.58 -11.37 30.53
C GLY A 302 -2.07 -10.68 29.26
N ALA A 303 -1.58 -11.08 28.08
CA ALA A 303 -2.10 -10.57 26.81
C ALA A 303 -3.57 -10.97 26.58
N ALA A 304 -3.96 -12.21 26.92
CA ALA A 304 -5.35 -12.64 26.83
C ALA A 304 -6.26 -11.86 27.80
N GLU A 305 -5.78 -11.51 28.99
CA GLU A 305 -6.52 -10.69 29.96
C GLU A 305 -6.77 -9.27 29.45
N LEU A 306 -5.80 -8.68 28.76
CA LEU A 306 -5.96 -7.38 28.11
C LEU A 306 -7.06 -7.41 27.04
N VAL A 307 -7.06 -8.46 26.20
CA VAL A 307 -8.11 -8.64 25.18
C VAL A 307 -9.47 -8.86 25.83
N ASP A 308 -9.57 -9.72 26.84
CA ASP A 308 -10.83 -9.98 27.56
C ASP A 308 -11.44 -8.68 28.14
N ALA A 309 -10.61 -7.82 28.71
CA ALA A 309 -11.03 -6.54 29.27
C ALA A 309 -11.64 -5.58 28.23
N ASP A 310 -11.18 -5.65 26.98
CA ASP A 310 -11.65 -4.80 25.88
C ASP A 310 -12.99 -5.29 25.28
N PHE A 311 -13.35 -6.56 25.44
CA PHE A 311 -14.56 -7.16 24.86
C PHE A 311 -15.54 -7.66 25.93
N PRO A 312 -16.26 -6.79 26.66
CA PRO A 312 -17.20 -7.24 27.69
C PRO A 312 -18.29 -8.17 27.12
N PRO A 313 -18.72 -9.20 27.86
CA PRO A 313 -19.69 -10.17 27.37
C PRO A 313 -21.02 -9.50 26.97
N VAL A 314 -21.59 -9.94 25.86
CA VAL A 314 -22.89 -9.49 25.38
C VAL A 314 -23.97 -9.90 26.38
N ARG A 315 -24.71 -8.92 26.92
CA ARG A 315 -25.81 -9.15 27.86
C ARG A 315 -27.05 -9.72 27.20
#